data_AF-A0A2K0XLE7-F1
#
_entry.id   AF-A0A2K0XLE7-F1
#
_cell.length_a   1.000
_cell.length_b   1.000
_cell.length_c   1.000
_cell.angle_alpha   90.00
_cell.angle_beta   90.00
_cell.angle_gamma   90.00
#
_symmetry.space_group_name_H-M   'P 1'
#
loop_
_entity.id
_entity.type
_entity.pdbx_description
1 polymer ?
#
loop_
_entity_poly.entity_id
_entity_poly.type
_entity_poly.pdbx_seq_one_letter_code
_entity_poly.pdbx_strand_id
1 'polypeptide(L)'
;MMTNTEENVIELYRKKTPITRIVATTGVSINRVYGILSEHNIPLHSGQKMIRRTIMFDAETEKLLQQANPANISAWVCEQIKENNR
;
A
#
# COMPACT_ATOMS: atom_id res chain seq x y z
N MET A 1 -10.09 -23.48 8.13
CA MET A 1 -11.49 -23.26 7.72
C MET A 1 -11.70 -21.76 7.60
N MET A 2 -12.38 -21.32 6.57
CA MET A 2 -12.61 -19.90 6.30
C MET A 2 -13.79 -19.41 7.13
N THR A 3 -13.66 -18.24 7.77
CA THR A 3 -14.76 -17.64 8.53
C THR A 3 -15.68 -16.83 7.61
N ASN A 4 -16.97 -16.71 7.97
CA ASN A 4 -17.92 -15.85 7.23
C ASN A 4 -17.42 -14.40 7.06
N THR A 5 -16.64 -13.91 8.02
CA THR A 5 -16.03 -12.57 7.97
C THR A 5 -14.93 -12.48 6.92
N GLU A 6 -14.07 -13.50 6.82
CA GLU A 6 -13.01 -13.58 5.80
C GLU A 6 -13.58 -13.68 4.39
N GLU A 7 -14.65 -14.47 4.21
CA GLU A 7 -15.34 -14.59 2.93
C GLU A 7 -15.91 -13.24 2.47
N ASN A 8 -16.59 -12.52 3.37
CA ASN A 8 -17.13 -11.19 3.08
C ASN A 8 -16.02 -10.17 2.74
N VAL A 9 -14.89 -10.18 3.47
CA VAL A 9 -13.74 -9.31 3.16
C VAL A 9 -13.23 -9.60 1.75
N ILE A 10 -13.05 -10.88 1.40
CA ILE A 10 -12.51 -11.29 0.11
C ILE A 10 -13.47 -10.98 -1.04
N GLU A 11 -14.76 -11.23 -0.86
CA GLU A 11 -15.77 -10.93 -1.86
C GLU A 11 -15.83 -9.43 -2.16
N LEU A 12 -15.90 -8.59 -1.11
CA LEU A 12 -15.90 -7.14 -1.25
C LEU A 12 -14.61 -6.64 -1.90
N TYR A 13 -13.46 -7.22 -1.54
CA TYR A 13 -12.18 -6.86 -2.13
C TYR A 13 -12.12 -7.18 -3.62
N ARG A 14 -12.57 -8.37 -4.03
CA ARG A 14 -12.63 -8.79 -5.44
C ARG A 14 -13.55 -7.89 -6.26
N LYS A 15 -14.62 -7.36 -5.67
CA LYS A 15 -15.50 -6.35 -6.27
C LYS A 15 -14.88 -4.93 -6.36
N LYS A 16 -13.59 -4.79 -6.04
CA LYS A 16 -12.86 -3.50 -6.00
C LYS A 16 -13.47 -2.49 -5.04
N THR A 17 -14.09 -2.97 -3.96
CA THR A 17 -14.58 -2.10 -2.88
C THR A 17 -13.39 -1.43 -2.19
N PRO A 18 -13.41 -0.11 -1.94
CA PRO A 18 -12.34 0.56 -1.20
C PRO A 18 -12.13 -0.06 0.18
N ILE A 19 -10.87 -0.24 0.60
CA ILE A 19 -10.52 -0.86 1.89
C ILE A 19 -11.25 -0.19 3.06
N THR A 20 -11.38 1.14 3.05
CA THR A 20 -12.09 1.91 4.08
C THR A 20 -13.57 1.49 4.21
N ARG A 21 -14.22 1.20 3.08
CA ARG A 21 -15.61 0.71 3.05
C ARG A 21 -15.70 -0.76 3.46
N ILE A 22 -14.70 -1.58 3.10
CA ILE A 22 -14.61 -2.97 3.59
C ILE A 22 -14.54 -2.99 5.12
N VAL A 23 -13.65 -2.19 5.71
CA VAL A 23 -13.51 -2.04 7.17
C VAL A 23 -14.85 -1.61 7.81
N ALA A 24 -15.54 -0.62 7.22
CA ALA A 24 -16.82 -0.15 7.74
C ALA A 24 -17.93 -1.22 7.65
N THR A 25 -17.93 -2.06 6.61
CA THR A 25 -18.94 -3.10 6.41
C THR A 25 -18.69 -4.35 7.25
N THR A 26 -17.43 -4.76 7.41
CA THR A 26 -17.09 -6.02 8.09
C THR A 26 -16.68 -5.85 9.54
N GLY A 27 -16.41 -4.62 9.99
CA GLY A 27 -15.90 -4.33 11.33
C GLY A 27 -14.44 -4.74 11.56
N VAL A 28 -13.78 -5.27 10.54
CA VAL A 28 -12.40 -5.78 10.62
C VAL A 28 -11.42 -4.61 10.51
N SER A 29 -10.38 -4.59 11.35
CA SER A 29 -9.34 -3.56 11.27
C SER A 29 -8.61 -3.59 9.93
N ILE A 30 -8.11 -2.44 9.48
CA ILE A 30 -7.40 -2.34 8.20
C ILE A 30 -6.20 -3.30 8.10
N ASN A 31 -5.47 -3.49 9.19
CA ASN A 31 -4.34 -4.42 9.25
C ASN A 31 -4.81 -5.87 9.08
N ARG A 32 -5.94 -6.24 9.69
CA ARG A 32 -6.50 -7.58 9.55
C ARG A 32 -7.04 -7.82 8.14
N VAL A 33 -7.61 -6.81 7.46
CA VAL A 33 -7.98 -6.94 6.04
C VAL A 33 -6.77 -7.34 5.19
N TYR A 34 -5.64 -6.65 5.33
CA TYR A 34 -4.42 -7.03 4.61
C TYR A 34 -3.87 -8.40 5.03
N GLY A 35 -3.99 -8.75 6.32
CA GLY A 35 -3.64 -10.09 6.82
C GLY A 35 -4.43 -11.19 6.13
N ILE A 36 -5.76 -11.04 6.05
CA ILE A 36 -6.66 -11.97 5.35
C ILE A 36 -6.27 -12.11 3.89
N LEU A 37 -6.05 -11.00 3.17
CA LEU A 37 -5.62 -11.06 1.77
C LEU A 37 -4.31 -11.83 1.61
N SER A 38 -3.35 -11.61 2.52
CA SER A 38 -2.07 -12.33 2.52
C SER A 38 -2.22 -13.82 2.84
N GLU A 39 -2.99 -14.17 3.88
CA GLU A 39 -3.27 -15.55 4.31
C GLU A 39 -3.89 -16.38 3.19
N HIS A 40 -4.72 -15.74 2.35
CA HIS A 40 -5.38 -16.36 1.21
C HIS A 40 -4.65 -16.16 -0.13
N ASN A 41 -3.41 -15.66 -0.13
CA ASN A 41 -2.60 -15.40 -1.32
C ASN A 41 -3.32 -14.52 -2.37
N ILE A 42 -4.15 -13.58 -1.92
CA ILE A 42 -4.83 -12.64 -2.79
C ILE A 42 -3.90 -11.44 -3.00
N PRO A 43 -3.46 -11.19 -4.25
CA PRO A 43 -2.59 -10.07 -4.54
C PRO A 43 -3.34 -8.75 -4.29
N LEU A 44 -2.60 -7.76 -3.82
CA LEU A 44 -3.16 -6.42 -3.70
C LEU A 44 -3.47 -5.87 -5.10
N HIS A 45 -4.58 -5.14 -5.27
CA HIS A 45 -4.91 -4.42 -6.51
C HIS A 45 -3.77 -3.50 -6.96
N SER A 46 -3.00 -2.94 -6.01
CA SER A 46 -1.83 -2.12 -6.26
C SER A 46 -0.52 -2.91 -6.39
N GLY A 47 -0.53 -4.22 -6.16
CA GLY A 47 0.66 -5.09 -6.12
C GLY A 47 1.60 -4.87 -4.95
N GLN A 48 1.56 -3.72 -4.27
CA GLN A 48 2.44 -3.39 -3.14
C GLN A 48 1.70 -2.62 -2.05
N LYS A 49 2.03 -2.95 -0.79
CA LYS A 49 1.61 -2.18 0.38
C LYS A 49 2.48 -0.93 0.48
N MET A 50 1.88 0.22 0.19
CA MET A 50 2.56 1.51 0.38
C MET A 50 2.49 1.93 1.84
N ILE A 51 3.63 2.29 2.44
CA ILE A 51 3.69 2.87 3.79
C ILE A 51 3.85 4.37 3.64
N ARG A 52 2.86 5.15 4.09
CA ARG A 52 2.95 6.61 4.10
C ARG A 52 3.81 7.07 5.27
N ARG A 53 4.84 7.85 4.99
CA ARG A 53 5.62 8.61 5.96
C ARG A 53 5.70 10.07 5.48
N THR A 54 5.66 11.00 6.42
CA THR A 54 5.94 12.42 6.14
C THR A 54 7.42 12.65 6.42
N ILE A 55 8.15 13.13 5.43
CA ILE A 55 9.58 13.46 5.50
C ILE A 55 9.78 14.85 4.91
N MET A 56 10.87 15.52 5.28
CA MET A 56 11.32 16.76 4.63
C MET A 56 12.65 16.50 3.94
N PHE A 57 12.84 17.12 2.78
CA PHE A 57 14.13 17.15 2.08
C PHE A 57 14.87 18.43 2.47
N ASP A 58 16.18 18.34 2.61
CA ASP A 58 17.02 19.55 2.69
C ASP A 58 17.10 20.24 1.32
N ALA A 59 17.69 21.44 1.29
CA ALA A 59 17.74 22.27 0.08
C ALA A 59 18.54 21.61 -1.06
N GLU A 60 19.57 20.82 -0.73
CA GLU A 60 20.37 20.12 -1.72
C GLU A 60 19.57 18.98 -2.34
N THR A 61 18.92 18.16 -1.52
CA THR A 61 18.11 17.02 -1.95
C THR A 61 16.89 17.46 -2.76
N GLU A 62 16.23 18.56 -2.37
CA GLU A 62 15.11 19.13 -3.13
C GLU A 62 15.56 19.59 -4.53
N LYS A 63 16.74 20.20 -4.65
CA LYS A 63 17.30 20.60 -5.95
C LYS A 63 17.56 19.39 -6.84
N LEU A 64 18.11 18.31 -6.27
CA LEU A 64 18.33 17.05 -7.00
C LEU A 64 17.00 16.43 -7.45
N LEU A 65 15.98 16.44 -6.58
CA LEU A 65 14.65 15.93 -6.90
C LEU A 65 14.00 16.72 -8.04
N GLN A 66 14.10 18.06 -8.01
CA GLN A 66 13.60 18.93 -9.07
C GLN A 66 14.30 18.70 -10.41
N GLN A 67 15.62 18.46 -10.38
CA GLN A 67 16.40 18.13 -11.58
C GLN A 67 15.99 16.76 -12.16
N ALA A 68 15.75 15.76 -11.31
CA ALA A 68 15.30 14.44 -11.72
C ALA A 68 13.85 14.45 -12.26
N ASN A 69 13.03 15.38 -11.77
CA ASN A 69 11.62 15.58 -12.16
C ASN A 69 10.82 14.27 -12.35
N PRO A 70 10.75 13.40 -11.32
CA PRO A 70 10.06 12.13 -11.46
C PRO A 70 8.54 12.32 -11.52
N ALA A 71 7.88 11.56 -12.40
CA ALA A 71 6.42 11.52 -12.48
C ALA A 71 5.76 11.03 -11.17
N ASN A 72 6.49 10.28 -10.35
CA ASN A 72 6.08 9.85 -9.02
C ASN A 72 7.27 9.90 -8.06
N ILE A 73 7.30 10.93 -7.21
CA ILE A 73 8.36 11.18 -6.23
C ILE A 73 8.52 9.98 -5.28
N SER A 74 7.42 9.41 -4.76
CA SER A 74 7.50 8.31 -3.79
C SER A 74 8.13 7.05 -4.39
N ALA A 75 7.73 6.69 -5.62
CA ALA A 75 8.32 5.54 -6.30
C ALA A 75 9.80 5.77 -6.60
N TRP A 76 10.15 6.97 -7.08
CA TRP A 76 11.52 7.33 -7.40
C TRP A 76 12.44 7.26 -6.17
N VAL A 77 12.03 7.87 -5.04
CA VAL A 77 12.78 7.81 -3.78
C VAL A 77 12.97 6.37 -3.31
N CYS A 78 11.94 5.51 -3.42
CA CYS A 78 12.06 4.10 -3.06
C CYS A 78 13.11 3.36 -3.91
N GLU A 79 13.19 3.62 -5.21
CA GLU A 79 14.20 2.99 -6.06
C GLU A 79 15.61 3.49 -5.75
N GLN A 80 15.80 4.81 -5.56
CA GLN A 80 17.10 5.37 -5.18
C GLN A 80 17.63 4.78 -3.86
N ILE A 81 16.76 4.59 -2.86
CA ILE A 81 17.13 3.94 -1.60
C ILE A 81 17.55 2.48 -1.83
N LYS A 82 16.83 1.73 -2.66
CA LYS A 82 17.17 0.33 -2.96
C LYS A 82 18.49 0.21 -3.70
N GLU A 83 18.73 1.05 -4.70
CA GLU A 83 19.96 1.06 -5.49
C GLU A 83 21.19 1.28 -4.61
N ASN A 84 21.11 2.18 -3.62
CA ASN A 84 22.20 2.43 -2.68
C ASN A 84 22.41 1.35 -1.59
N ASN A 85 21.48 0.40 -1.44
CA ASN A 85 21.52 -0.63 -0.39
C ASN A 85 21.48 -2.06 -0.96
N ARG A 86 21.73 -2.21 -2.26
CA ARG A 86 21.94 -3.50 -2.94
C ARG A 86 23.41 -3.84 -3.01
#